data_AF-Q9BIM3-F1
#
_entry.id   AF-Q9BIM3-F1
#
_cell.length_a   1.000
_cell.length_b   1.000
_cell.length_c   1.000
_cell.angle_alpha   90.00
_cell.angle_beta   90.00
_cell.angle_gamma   90.00
#
_symmetry.space_group_name_H-M   'P 1'
#
loop_
_entity.id
_entity.type
_entity.pdbx_description
1 polymer ?
#
loop_
_entity_poly.entity_id
_entity_poly.type
_entity_poly.pdbx_seq_one_letter_code
_entity_poly.pdbx_strand_id
1 'polypeptide(L)'
;ANSGSCTTCANGQTYASGNCPACAEGCAKCQSSTSTCTECLAGYYLSSSKCVKCTENSNGITGVPNCVSCAAPTSNSGPVTCYVTQTPTVDPADPSVNKSGLSSGAIAGISVAVIAVVGGLVGFLC
;
A
#
# COMPACT_ATOMS: atom_id res chain seq x y z
N ALA A 1 -9.82 -13.28 -19.56
CA ALA A 1 -9.30 -14.64 -19.24
C ALA A 1 -9.24 -15.43 -20.54
N ASN A 2 -8.12 -16.10 -20.83
CA ASN A 2 -8.07 -17.10 -21.90
C ASN A 2 -7.86 -18.46 -21.23
N SER A 3 -8.87 -19.33 -21.28
CA SER A 3 -8.82 -20.70 -20.72
C SER A 3 -8.51 -20.77 -19.21
N GLY A 4 -9.20 -19.98 -18.39
CA GLY A 4 -9.10 -20.04 -16.91
C GLY A 4 -7.80 -19.47 -16.31
N SER A 5 -6.86 -19.02 -17.15
CA SER A 5 -5.59 -18.44 -16.72
C SER A 5 -5.62 -16.91 -16.81
N CYS A 6 -5.07 -16.24 -15.79
CA CYS A 6 -4.89 -14.79 -15.77
C CYS A 6 -3.81 -14.40 -16.77
N THR A 7 -4.19 -13.71 -17.86
CA THR A 7 -3.27 -13.24 -18.90
C THR A 7 -2.83 -11.78 -18.70
N THR A 8 -3.31 -11.14 -17.62
CA THR A 8 -3.03 -9.75 -17.27
C THR A 8 -2.32 -9.70 -15.94
N CYS A 9 -1.20 -8.99 -15.87
CA CYS A 9 -0.42 -8.87 -14.64
C CYS A 9 -0.83 -7.64 -13.84
N ALA A 10 -1.17 -7.84 -12.56
CA ALA A 10 -1.58 -6.77 -11.65
C ALA A 10 -0.47 -5.74 -11.38
N ASN A 11 0.79 -6.15 -11.55
CA ASN A 11 1.97 -5.30 -11.38
C ASN A 11 2.29 -4.42 -12.61
N GLY A 12 1.44 -4.44 -13.65
CA GLY A 12 1.61 -3.64 -14.87
C GLY A 12 2.56 -4.25 -15.91
N GLN A 13 3.13 -5.43 -15.64
CA GLN A 13 4.02 -6.11 -16.57
C GLN A 13 3.27 -6.83 -17.70
N THR A 14 3.97 -7.10 -18.80
CA THR A 14 3.47 -7.96 -19.85
C THR A 14 3.57 -9.42 -19.40
N TYR A 15 2.48 -10.16 -19.59
CA TYR A 15 2.48 -11.60 -19.35
C TYR A 15 3.44 -12.28 -20.34
N ALA A 16 4.39 -13.05 -19.82
CA ALA A 16 5.43 -13.70 -20.62
C ALA A 16 5.74 -15.10 -20.06
N SER A 17 5.96 -16.08 -20.94
CA SER A 17 6.35 -17.45 -20.54
C SER A 17 5.48 -18.10 -19.45
N GLY A 18 4.18 -17.84 -19.43
CA GLY A 18 3.29 -18.47 -18.45
C GLY A 18 3.23 -17.77 -17.09
N ASN A 19 3.93 -16.65 -16.90
CA ASN A 19 3.95 -15.91 -15.65
C ASN A 19 3.98 -14.39 -15.85
N CYS A 20 3.93 -13.67 -14.73
CA CYS A 20 4.14 -12.24 -14.68
C CYS A 20 5.55 -11.96 -14.14
N PRO A 21 6.41 -11.25 -14.89
CA PRO A 21 7.72 -10.84 -14.41
C PRO A 21 7.61 -10.09 -13.08
N ALA A 22 8.50 -10.36 -12.13
CA ALA A 22 8.53 -9.65 -10.85
C ALA A 22 9.19 -8.27 -10.99
N CYS A 23 8.63 -7.27 -10.30
CA CYS A 23 9.26 -5.96 -10.16
C CYS A 23 10.43 -6.01 -9.17
N ALA A 24 11.25 -4.95 -9.13
CA ALA A 24 12.29 -4.76 -8.13
C ALA A 24 11.72 -4.81 -6.69
N GLU A 25 12.59 -5.07 -5.71
CA GLU A 25 12.19 -5.14 -4.30
C GLU A 25 11.42 -3.89 -3.86
N GLY A 26 10.34 -4.10 -3.10
CA GLY A 26 9.50 -3.01 -2.58
C GLY A 26 8.58 -2.38 -3.63
N CYS A 27 8.60 -2.85 -4.88
CA CYS A 27 7.79 -2.31 -5.96
C CYS A 27 6.51 -3.12 -6.18
N ALA A 28 5.35 -2.48 -6.03
CA ALA A 28 4.04 -3.07 -6.29
C ALA A 28 3.70 -3.07 -7.79
N LYS A 29 4.03 -1.97 -8.49
CA LYS A 29 3.85 -1.85 -9.93
C LYS A 29 5.08 -1.27 -10.60
N CYS A 30 5.49 -1.88 -11.70
CA CYS A 30 6.60 -1.43 -12.52
C CYS A 30 6.17 -1.30 -13.99
N GLN A 31 6.86 -0.43 -14.73
CA GLN A 31 6.55 -0.13 -16.12
C GLN A 31 7.49 -0.86 -17.09
N SER A 32 8.00 -0.21 -18.13
CA SER A 32 8.75 -0.80 -19.25
C SER A 32 9.98 -1.63 -18.84
N SER A 33 10.46 -1.43 -17.61
CA SER A 33 11.46 -2.30 -17.00
C SER A 33 11.03 -2.69 -15.59
N THR A 34 11.46 -3.87 -15.13
CA THR A 34 11.25 -4.34 -13.75
C THR A 34 11.91 -3.43 -12.70
N SER A 35 12.86 -2.59 -13.13
CA SER A 35 13.59 -1.62 -12.32
C SER A 35 12.92 -0.25 -12.22
N THR A 36 11.97 0.06 -13.11
CA THR A 36 11.24 1.35 -13.12
C THR A 36 9.93 1.17 -12.36
N CYS A 37 9.95 1.52 -11.08
CA CYS A 37 8.78 1.43 -10.24
C CYS A 37 7.88 2.66 -10.36
N THR A 38 6.57 2.43 -10.43
CA THR A 38 5.54 3.48 -10.45
C THR A 38 4.70 3.46 -9.18
N GLU A 39 4.63 2.33 -8.47
CA GLU A 39 3.90 2.19 -7.21
C GLU A 39 4.68 1.30 -6.24
N CYS A 40 4.90 1.79 -5.01
CA CYS A 40 5.63 1.08 -3.97
C CYS A 40 4.69 0.30 -3.05
N LEU A 41 5.20 -0.80 -2.49
CA LEU A 41 4.55 -1.55 -1.43
C LEU A 41 4.52 -0.73 -0.13
N ALA A 42 3.59 -1.07 0.77
CA ALA A 42 3.57 -0.48 2.12
C ALA A 42 4.92 -0.68 2.82
N GLY A 43 5.36 0.35 3.54
CA GLY A 43 6.70 0.39 4.16
C GLY A 43 7.79 0.91 3.22
N TYR A 44 7.45 1.28 1.98
CA TYR A 44 8.34 1.92 1.04
C TYR A 44 7.71 3.20 0.46
N TYR A 45 8.54 4.19 0.12
CA TYR A 45 8.15 5.39 -0.60
C TYR A 45 8.84 5.45 -1.96
N LEU A 46 8.21 6.13 -2.92
CA LEU A 46 8.76 6.32 -4.25
C LEU A 46 9.81 7.45 -4.23
N SER A 47 11.04 7.11 -4.58
CA SER A 47 12.15 8.05 -4.76
C SER A 47 12.61 7.97 -6.22
N SER A 48 12.25 8.98 -7.01
CA SER A 48 12.43 9.02 -8.47
C SER A 48 11.71 7.87 -9.19
N SER A 49 12.35 6.71 -9.33
CA SER A 49 11.77 5.51 -9.97
C SER A 49 12.05 4.24 -9.17
N LYS A 50 12.50 4.37 -7.93
CA LYS A 50 12.83 3.27 -7.03
C LYS A 50 12.05 3.39 -5.74
N CYS A 51 11.71 2.25 -5.16
CA CYS A 51 11.10 2.18 -3.85
C CYS A 51 12.18 2.10 -2.78
N VAL A 52 12.10 2.98 -1.79
CA VAL A 52 13.04 3.06 -0.67
C VAL A 52 12.25 2.86 0.60
N LYS A 53 12.81 2.11 1.57
CA LYS A 53 12.13 1.83 2.84
C LYS A 53 11.82 3.13 3.57
N CYS A 54 10.67 3.21 4.22
CA CYS A 54 10.24 4.37 5.00
C CYS A 54 11.21 4.77 6.11
N THR A 55 12.09 3.87 6.54
CA THR A 55 13.12 4.10 7.57
C THR A 55 14.44 4.61 7.00
N GLU A 56 14.62 4.55 5.68
CA GLU A 56 15.87 4.88 5.00
C GLU A 56 15.79 6.26 4.33
N ASN A 57 16.95 6.87 4.12
CA ASN A 57 17.07 8.16 3.43
C ASN A 57 17.41 7.94 1.95
N SER A 58 16.90 8.78 1.06
CA SER A 58 17.25 8.73 -0.37
C SER A 58 16.91 10.05 -1.07
N ASN A 59 17.81 10.53 -1.94
CA ASN A 59 17.60 11.70 -2.80
C ASN A 59 17.06 12.94 -2.07
N GLY A 60 17.57 13.23 -0.87
CA GLY A 60 17.11 14.38 -0.08
C GLY A 60 15.77 14.18 0.63
N ILE A 61 15.19 12.98 0.56
CA ILE A 61 14.05 12.53 1.36
C ILE A 61 14.60 11.80 2.59
N THR A 62 14.10 12.15 3.78
CA THR A 62 14.51 11.52 5.03
C THR A 62 13.49 10.51 5.53
N GLY A 63 13.95 9.33 5.89
CA GLY A 63 13.15 8.27 6.48
C GLY A 63 12.80 8.56 7.95
N VAL A 64 11.73 7.93 8.42
CA VAL A 64 11.27 7.97 9.81
C VAL A 64 11.48 6.59 10.44
N PRO A 65 12.20 6.48 11.57
CA PRO A 65 12.44 5.20 12.22
C PRO A 65 11.14 4.57 12.72
N ASN A 66 11.07 3.24 12.72
CA ASN A 66 9.89 2.45 13.08
C ASN A 66 8.63 2.73 12.24
N CYS A 67 8.77 3.34 11.06
CA CYS A 67 7.64 3.61 10.19
C CYS A 67 7.29 2.38 9.32
N VAL A 68 6.08 1.88 9.48
CA VAL A 68 5.51 0.72 8.77
C VAL A 68 4.86 1.12 7.46
N SER A 69 4.35 2.35 7.35
CA SER A 69 3.76 2.88 6.12
C SER A 69 3.96 4.37 6.03
N CYS A 70 4.40 4.87 4.87
CA CYS A 70 4.70 6.28 4.67
C CYS A 70 4.37 6.74 3.23
N ALA A 71 4.31 8.07 3.05
CA ALA A 71 4.30 8.72 1.75
C ALA A 71 5.53 9.59 1.55
N ALA A 72 5.98 9.68 0.29
CA ALA A 72 7.00 10.63 -0.12
C ALA A 72 6.50 12.08 0.06
N PRO A 73 7.39 13.04 0.36
CA PRO A 73 7.02 14.46 0.46
C PRO A 73 6.66 15.03 -0.92
N THR A 74 5.74 16.00 -0.94
CA THR A 74 5.29 16.67 -2.17
C THR A 74 6.38 17.53 -2.82
N SER A 75 7.38 17.97 -2.05
CA SER A 75 8.49 18.81 -2.53
C SER A 75 9.70 18.01 -3.03
N ASN A 76 9.61 16.68 -3.16
CA ASN A 76 10.74 15.79 -3.51
C ASN A 76 11.97 15.92 -2.58
N SER A 77 11.81 16.56 -1.42
CA SER A 77 12.82 16.73 -0.39
C SER A 77 12.13 16.93 0.96
N GLY A 78 12.77 16.48 2.03
CA GLY A 78 12.23 16.52 3.39
C GLY A 78 11.79 15.14 3.91
N PRO A 79 11.22 15.07 5.11
CA PRO A 79 10.84 13.81 5.72
C PRO A 79 9.66 13.14 5.02
N VAL A 80 9.66 11.81 4.99
CA VAL A 80 8.47 11.05 4.64
C VAL A 80 7.37 11.28 5.67
N THR A 81 6.12 11.33 5.21
CA THR A 81 4.97 11.38 6.11
C THR A 81 4.65 9.96 6.57
N CYS A 82 4.88 9.66 7.85
CA CYS A 82 4.58 8.34 8.40
C CYS A 82 3.10 8.22 8.81
N TYR A 83 2.41 7.21 8.30
CA TYR A 83 1.01 6.93 8.62
C TYR A 83 0.84 5.88 9.71
N VAL A 84 1.76 4.92 9.80
CA VAL A 84 1.73 3.84 10.78
C VAL A 84 3.13 3.65 11.33
N THR A 85 3.26 3.73 12.65
CA THR A 85 4.50 3.37 13.35
C THR A 85 4.33 2.02 14.03
N GLN A 86 5.40 1.24 14.08
CA GLN A 86 5.49 0.11 14.99
C GLN A 86 5.92 0.69 16.33
N THR A 87 5.01 0.73 17.31
CA THR A 87 5.45 1.00 18.70
C THR A 87 6.42 -0.11 19.09
N PRO A 88 7.58 0.22 19.70
CA PRO A 88 8.47 -0.82 20.22
C PRO A 88 7.65 -1.72 21.13
N THR A 89 7.78 -3.01 20.87
CA THR A 89 7.03 -4.12 21.44
C THR A 89 6.72 -3.87 22.91
N VAL A 90 5.42 -3.88 23.22
CA VAL A 90 4.91 -4.03 24.59
C VAL A 90 5.72 -5.12 25.29
N ASP A 91 6.24 -4.78 26.45
CA ASP A 91 6.91 -5.68 27.38
C ASP A 91 6.04 -6.94 27.59
N PRO A 92 6.58 -8.16 27.41
CA PRO A 92 5.81 -9.40 27.51
C PRO A 92 5.18 -9.69 28.89
N ALA A 93 5.42 -8.87 29.92
CA ALA A 93 4.88 -9.07 31.26
C ALA A 93 3.52 -8.41 31.52
N ASP A 94 2.92 -7.69 30.56
CA ASP A 94 1.59 -7.09 30.72
C ASP A 94 0.47 -7.98 30.12
N PRO A 95 -0.41 -8.59 30.93
CA PRO A 95 -1.46 -9.50 30.46
C PRO A 95 -2.65 -8.80 29.77
N SER A 96 -2.52 -7.53 29.35
CA SER A 96 -3.63 -6.74 28.79
C SER A 96 -3.37 -6.16 27.40
N VAL A 97 -3.02 -7.00 26.43
CA VAL A 97 -2.85 -6.57 25.02
C VAL A 97 -4.04 -6.91 24.10
N ASN A 98 -5.24 -6.49 24.49
CA ASN A 98 -6.29 -6.15 23.51
C ASN A 98 -6.12 -4.68 23.11
N LYS A 99 -4.98 -4.31 22.51
CA LYS A 99 -4.74 -2.94 22.05
C LYS A 99 -4.90 -2.87 20.53
N SER A 100 -6.17 -2.76 20.12
CA SER A 100 -6.59 -2.23 18.83
C SER A 100 -5.84 -0.93 18.53
N GLY A 101 -4.83 -1.02 17.68
CA GLY A 101 -3.97 0.08 17.25
C GLY A 101 -4.19 0.49 15.79
N LEU A 102 -5.41 0.34 15.26
CA LEU A 102 -5.81 1.11 14.09
C LEU A 102 -6.19 2.51 14.58
N SER A 103 -5.54 3.53 14.01
CA SER A 103 -5.95 4.92 14.14
C SER A 103 -7.45 5.05 13.86
N SER A 104 -8.27 5.09 14.92
CA SER A 104 -9.70 5.40 14.86
C SER A 104 -9.93 6.92 14.87
N GLY A 105 -9.04 7.66 14.22
CA GLY A 105 -9.21 9.09 13.98
C GLY A 105 -10.22 9.32 12.86
N ALA A 106 -11.47 9.57 13.26
CA ALA A 106 -12.66 9.93 12.46
C ALA A 106 -13.66 8.79 12.18
N ILE A 107 -14.30 8.27 13.24
CA ILE A 107 -15.69 7.81 13.12
C ILE A 107 -16.56 8.82 13.86
N ALA A 108 -16.79 9.96 13.20
CA ALA A 108 -17.86 10.87 13.58
C ALA A 108 -19.16 10.30 13.01
N GLY A 109 -20.03 9.78 13.89
CA GLY A 109 -21.46 9.58 13.72
C GLY A 109 -21.93 8.99 12.38
N ILE A 110 -22.01 7.66 12.29
CA ILE A 110 -22.87 7.03 11.27
C ILE A 110 -24.31 7.18 11.75
N SER A 111 -24.99 8.26 11.36
CA SER A 111 -26.45 8.34 11.39
C SER A 111 -26.97 7.40 10.31
N VAL A 112 -27.41 6.21 10.71
CA VAL A 112 -28.00 5.23 9.79
C VAL A 112 -29.38 5.74 9.37
N ALA A 113 -29.43 6.50 8.29
CA ALA A 113 -30.66 6.69 7.53
C ALA A 113 -30.87 5.42 6.69
N VAL A 114 -31.75 4.54 7.17
CA VAL A 114 -32.24 3.40 6.40
C VAL A 114 -33.03 3.95 5.21
N ILE A 115 -32.38 4.08 4.06
CA ILE A 115 -33.10 4.21 2.79
C ILE A 115 -33.24 2.81 2.22
N ALA A 116 -34.37 2.18 2.53
CA ALA A 116 -34.84 1.01 1.83
C ALA A 116 -35.19 1.42 0.39
N VAL A 117 -34.21 1.34 -0.53
CA VAL A 117 -34.53 1.33 -1.96
C VAL A 117 -34.94 -0.08 -2.32
N VAL A 118 -36.24 -0.32 -2.19
CA VAL A 118 -36.90 -1.49 -2.73
C VAL A 118 -36.81 -1.40 -4.26
N GLY A 119 -36.13 -2.37 -4.86
CA GLY A 119 -36.41 -2.84 -6.22
C GLY A 119 -35.50 -2.33 -7.33
N GLY A 120 -34.99 -3.29 -8.12
CA GLY A 120 -34.76 -3.05 -9.53
C GLY A 120 -33.55 -3.77 -10.13
N LEU A 121 -33.82 -4.92 -10.76
CA LEU A 121 -33.09 -5.48 -11.92
C LEU A 121 -31.62 -5.88 -11.69
N VAL A 122 -31.33 -7.14 -11.40
CA VAL A 122 -31.08 -8.17 -12.43
C VAL A 122 -30.21 -7.66 -13.58
N GLY A 123 -28.96 -8.13 -13.63
CA GLY A 123 -28.20 -8.27 -14.87
C GLY A 123 -26.93 -7.42 -14.96
N PHE A 124 -25.80 -8.12 -14.96
CA PHE A 124 -24.73 -8.09 -15.97
C PHE A 124 -23.41 -8.47 -15.27
N LEU A 125 -23.04 -9.76 -15.26
CA LEU A 125 -22.23 -10.44 -16.27
C LEU A 125 -20.90 -9.73 -16.58
N CYS A 126 -19.82 -10.47 -16.29
CA CYS A 126 -18.41 -10.29 -16.64
C CYS A 126 -17.58 -9.31 -15.79
#